data_AF-M1CBM5-F1
#
_entry.id   AF-M1CBM5-F1
#
_cell.length_a   1.000
_cell.length_b   1.000
_cell.length_c   1.000
_cell.angle_alpha   90.00
_cell.angle_beta   90.00
_cell.angle_gamma   90.00
#
_symmetry.space_group_name_H-M   'P 1'
#
loop_
_entity.id
_entity.type
_entity.pdbx_description
1 polymer ?
#
loop_
_entity_poly.entity_id
_entity_poly.type
_entity_poly.pdbx_seq_one_letter_code
_entity_poly.pdbx_strand_id
1 'polypeptide(L)'
;MGATMVKHAEWDGSPGLARKSGLISTLISQHFTSVQKPPPRPDDVNINSAIYPGGPPVPVQAPKLLKFVDTTEMTRGPQEPPGYWVVSGARLMVEKGRISVRVKYSLLTVIQPDDEISE
;
A
#
# COMPACT_ATOMS: atom_id res chain seq x y z
N MET A 1 12.47 -25.76 -8.66
CA MET A 1 11.16 -25.17 -9.00
C MET A 1 11.40 -23.84 -9.68
N GLY A 2 11.36 -23.81 -11.01
CA GLY A 2 11.46 -22.56 -11.78
C GLY A 2 10.06 -22.01 -12.10
N ALA A 3 9.98 -20.73 -12.46
CA ALA A 3 8.74 -20.11 -12.91
C ALA A 3 8.98 -19.38 -14.24
N THR A 4 8.01 -19.46 -15.15
CA THR A 4 8.05 -18.75 -16.44
C THR A 4 6.91 -17.71 -16.53
N MET A 5 7.14 -16.66 -17.30
CA MET A 5 6.18 -15.56 -17.48
C MET A 5 5.15 -15.95 -18.55
N VAL A 6 3.88 -16.01 -18.16
CA VAL A 6 2.76 -16.41 -19.04
C VAL A 6 2.32 -15.26 -19.95
N LYS A 7 2.44 -14.01 -19.48
CA LYS A 7 2.12 -12.80 -20.25
C LYS A 7 3.12 -11.71 -19.93
N HIS A 8 3.51 -10.94 -20.95
CA HIS A 8 4.33 -9.74 -20.77
C HIS A 8 3.75 -8.83 -19.70
N ALA A 9 4.57 -8.57 -18.68
CA ALA A 9 4.19 -7.76 -17.55
C ALA A 9 3.99 -6.29 -17.99
N GLU A 10 2.85 -5.73 -17.63
CA GLU A 10 2.42 -4.38 -18.02
C GLU A 10 2.46 -3.45 -16.80
N TRP A 11 2.87 -2.20 -17.03
CA TRP A 11 2.77 -1.16 -16.01
C TRP A 11 1.32 -0.72 -15.90
N ASP A 12 0.79 -0.75 -14.69
CA ASP A 12 -0.58 -0.31 -14.50
C ASP A 12 -0.71 1.20 -14.73
N GLY A 13 -1.87 1.61 -15.26
CA GLY A 13 -2.20 3.03 -15.45
C GLY A 13 -2.35 3.71 -14.09
N SER A 14 -1.97 4.98 -13.98
CA SER A 14 -2.38 5.77 -12.81
C SER A 14 -3.91 5.74 -12.75
N PRO A 15 -4.53 5.30 -11.63
CA PRO A 15 -5.98 5.27 -11.53
C PRO A 15 -6.44 6.71 -11.77
N GLY A 16 -7.06 6.96 -12.93
CA GLY A 16 -7.48 8.32 -13.28
C GLY A 16 -8.35 8.81 -12.15
N LEU A 17 -7.83 9.80 -11.38
CA LEU A 17 -8.29 10.26 -10.07
C LEU A 17 -9.81 10.12 -9.92
N ALA A 18 -10.28 8.93 -9.56
CA ALA A 18 -11.67 8.70 -9.29
C ALA A 18 -11.89 9.40 -7.96
N ARG A 19 -12.58 10.54 -8.03
CA ARG A 19 -12.80 11.46 -6.92
C ARG A 19 -13.68 10.75 -5.88
N LYS A 20 -13.09 9.86 -5.08
CA LYS A 20 -13.77 9.22 -3.95
C LYS A 20 -13.89 10.29 -2.87
N SER A 21 -15.00 11.01 -2.93
CA SER A 21 -15.37 12.07 -2.00
C SER A 21 -16.01 11.45 -0.76
N GLY A 22 -15.61 11.90 0.44
CA GLY A 22 -16.27 11.58 1.71
C GLY A 22 -15.26 11.11 2.77
N LEU A 23 -15.26 11.60 4.02
CA LEU A 23 -16.17 12.48 4.75
C LEU A 23 -15.34 13.34 5.71
N ILE A 24 -15.79 14.57 5.94
CA ILE A 24 -15.23 15.50 6.93
C ILE A 24 -15.53 14.93 8.33
N SER A 25 -14.50 14.74 9.17
CA SER A 25 -14.68 14.66 10.62
C SER A 25 -13.73 15.64 11.30
N THR A 26 -14.26 16.83 11.54
CA THR A 26 -13.79 17.80 12.53
C THR A 26 -14.12 17.28 13.92
N LEU A 27 -13.12 17.13 14.79
CA LEU A 27 -13.30 17.42 16.22
C LEU A 27 -12.09 18.17 16.79
N ILE A 28 -12.40 19.38 17.25
CA ILE A 28 -11.57 20.33 17.98
C ILE A 28 -11.64 19.94 19.46
N SER A 29 -10.52 19.87 20.18
CA SER A 29 -10.38 20.49 21.52
C SER A 29 -8.93 20.48 22.01
N GLN A 30 -8.61 21.50 22.79
CA GLN A 30 -7.30 21.98 23.21
C GLN A 30 -6.79 21.25 24.46
N HIS A 31 -5.48 21.34 24.74
CA HIS A 31 -4.85 21.81 26.00
C HIS A 31 -3.41 21.29 26.12
N PHE A 32 -2.46 22.21 26.06
CA PHE A 32 -1.04 21.98 26.35
C PHE A 32 -0.83 21.91 27.87
N THR A 33 -0.38 20.77 28.39
CA THR A 33 0.34 20.71 29.66
C THR A 33 1.46 19.68 29.57
N SER A 34 2.69 20.13 29.82
CA SER A 34 3.87 19.28 29.97
C SER A 34 3.89 18.69 31.38
N VAL A 35 3.78 17.37 31.51
CA VAL A 35 4.05 16.65 32.77
C VAL A 35 5.03 15.51 32.47
N GLN A 36 6.15 15.47 33.19
CA GLN A 36 7.19 14.45 33.10
C GLN A 36 6.59 13.05 33.35
N LYS A 37 6.87 12.08 32.47
CA LYS A 37 6.40 10.70 32.63
C LYS A 37 7.50 9.81 33.25
N PRO A 38 7.20 9.02 34.31
CA PRO A 38 8.14 8.05 34.89
C PRO A 38 8.41 6.88 33.93
N PRO A 39 9.49 6.08 34.16
CA PRO A 39 9.96 5.07 33.19
C PRO A 39 8.93 3.99 32.88
N PRO A 40 8.88 3.48 31.62
CA PRO A 40 7.85 2.54 31.19
C PRO A 40 8.05 1.16 31.84
N ARG A 41 6.95 0.61 32.37
CA ARG A 41 6.86 -0.80 32.73
C ARG A 41 6.62 -1.61 31.45
N PRO A 42 7.04 -2.88 31.37
CA PRO A 42 6.77 -3.73 30.20
C PRO A 42 5.25 -3.81 29.97
N ASP A 43 4.81 -3.44 28.77
CA ASP A 43 3.39 -3.41 28.41
C ASP A 43 2.83 -4.84 28.34
N ASP A 44 1.68 -5.05 28.99
CA ASP A 44 0.89 -6.26 28.81
C ASP A 44 0.48 -6.36 27.34
N VAL A 45 1.02 -7.37 26.66
CA VAL A 45 0.77 -7.59 25.23
C VAL A 45 -0.66 -8.10 25.06
N ASN A 46 -1.58 -7.16 24.80
CA ASN A 46 -2.97 -7.47 24.51
C ASN A 46 -3.14 -7.82 23.02
N ILE A 47 -3.57 -9.05 22.73
CA ILE A 47 -3.76 -9.61 21.38
C ILE A 47 -5.12 -9.19 20.79
N ASN A 48 -5.54 -7.94 20.99
CA ASN A 48 -6.75 -7.40 20.37
C ASN A 48 -6.36 -6.35 19.34
N SER A 49 -6.56 -6.66 18.06
CA SER A 49 -6.26 -5.75 16.94
C SER A 49 -7.13 -4.49 16.92
N ALA A 50 -8.23 -4.45 17.66
CA ALA A 50 -9.04 -3.25 17.85
C ALA A 50 -8.44 -2.24 18.84
N ILE A 51 -7.38 -2.63 19.58
CA ILE A 51 -6.69 -1.77 20.54
C ILE A 51 -5.30 -1.48 20.00
N TYR A 52 -5.05 -0.24 19.58
CA TYR A 52 -3.72 0.22 19.22
C TYR A 52 -2.96 0.56 20.50
N PRO A 53 -1.95 -0.23 20.94
CA PRO A 53 -1.24 0.04 22.20
C PRO A 53 -0.51 1.38 22.19
N GLY A 54 -0.18 1.90 21.00
CA GLY A 54 0.42 3.23 20.78
C GLY A 54 -0.57 4.39 20.60
N GLY A 55 -1.87 4.17 20.80
CA GLY A 55 -2.92 5.15 20.51
C GLY A 55 -3.34 5.16 19.04
N PRO A 56 -4.38 5.95 18.67
CA PRO A 56 -4.81 6.09 17.28
C PRO A 56 -3.64 6.52 16.39
N PRO A 57 -3.64 6.17 15.08
CA PRO A 57 -2.52 6.44 14.18
C PRO A 57 -2.00 7.87 14.35
N VAL A 58 -0.72 8.00 14.69
CA VAL A 58 -0.09 9.29 14.94
C VAL A 58 -0.23 10.14 13.67
N PRO A 59 -0.61 11.43 13.79
CA PRO A 59 -0.70 12.32 12.64
C PRO A 59 0.60 12.28 11.83
N VAL A 60 0.47 12.11 10.51
CA VAL A 60 1.61 12.04 9.59
C VAL A 60 2.53 13.23 9.85
N GLN A 61 3.85 12.99 10.01
CA GLN A 61 4.85 13.98 10.45
C GLN A 61 4.92 15.26 9.59
N ALA A 62 4.27 15.30 8.42
CA ALA A 62 4.14 16.49 7.59
C ALA A 62 2.83 16.49 6.77
N PRO A 63 1.67 16.87 7.35
CA PRO A 63 0.39 16.81 6.65
C PRO A 63 0.33 17.75 5.43
N LYS A 64 1.13 18.83 5.43
CA LYS A 64 1.25 19.76 4.29
C LYS A 64 1.90 19.13 3.05
N LEU A 65 2.73 18.08 3.21
CA LEU A 65 3.42 17.41 2.10
C LEU A 65 2.55 16.35 1.43
N LEU A 66 1.54 15.80 2.14
CA LEU A 66 0.62 14.80 1.60
C LEU A 66 -0.12 15.27 0.34
N LYS A 67 -0.31 16.58 0.15
CA LYS A 67 -0.92 17.14 -1.07
C LYS A 67 -0.12 16.83 -2.35
N PHE A 68 1.17 16.53 -2.21
CA PHE A 68 2.06 16.15 -3.29
C PHE A 68 2.21 14.63 -3.42
N VAL A 69 1.56 13.83 -2.58
CA VAL A 69 1.65 12.37 -2.65
C VAL A 69 0.33 11.83 -3.21
N ASP A 70 0.43 10.92 -4.16
CA ASP A 70 -0.70 10.11 -4.57
C ASP A 70 -0.78 8.88 -3.65
N THR A 71 -1.83 8.83 -2.83
CA THR A 71 -2.10 7.74 -1.90
C THR A 71 -3.15 6.78 -2.45
N THR A 72 -3.44 6.84 -3.75
CA THR A 72 -4.41 5.94 -4.36
C THR A 72 -3.88 4.51 -4.33
N GLU A 73 -4.64 3.61 -3.71
CA GLU A 73 -4.32 2.19 -3.70
C GLU A 73 -4.45 1.61 -5.12
N MET A 74 -3.41 0.91 -5.58
CA MET A 74 -3.40 0.17 -6.83
C MET A 74 -3.49 -1.32 -6.51
N THR A 75 -4.55 -1.97 -6.96
CA THR A 75 -4.78 -3.39 -6.70
C THR A 75 -5.28 -4.07 -7.97
N ARG A 76 -4.67 -5.19 -8.34
CA ARG A 76 -5.26 -6.17 -9.25
C ARG A 76 -5.62 -7.42 -8.47
N GLY A 77 -6.90 -7.73 -8.42
CA GLY A 77 -7.42 -8.82 -7.59
C GLY A 77 -7.98 -10.00 -8.39
N PRO A 78 -8.56 -10.99 -7.69
CA PRO A 78 -9.21 -12.15 -8.30
C PRO A 78 -10.31 -11.81 -9.31
N GLN A 79 -10.94 -10.65 -9.16
CA GLN A 79 -11.95 -10.13 -10.07
C GLN A 79 -11.41 -9.73 -11.46
N GLU A 80 -10.09 -9.58 -11.62
CA GLU A 80 -9.47 -9.24 -12.89
C GLU A 80 -8.85 -10.50 -13.52
N PRO A 81 -9.44 -11.05 -14.60
CA PRO A 81 -8.94 -12.26 -15.23
C PRO A 81 -7.45 -12.15 -15.59
N PRO A 82 -6.63 -13.18 -15.28
CA PRO A 82 -7.02 -14.54 -14.87
C PRO A 82 -7.23 -14.72 -13.35
N GLY A 83 -7.17 -13.66 -12.55
CA GLY A 83 -7.50 -13.67 -11.12
C GLY A 83 -6.34 -13.96 -10.18
N TYR A 84 -5.15 -14.21 -10.70
CA TYR A 84 -3.92 -14.34 -9.92
C TYR A 84 -2.83 -13.46 -10.53
N TRP A 85 -2.45 -12.42 -9.79
CA TRP A 85 -1.47 -11.42 -10.23
C TRP A 85 -0.33 -11.34 -9.24
N VAL A 86 0.89 -11.31 -9.76
CA VAL A 86 2.09 -11.10 -8.95
C VAL A 86 2.65 -9.71 -9.24
N VAL A 87 2.95 -8.97 -8.17
CA VAL A 87 3.73 -7.74 -8.28
C VAL A 87 5.18 -8.09 -8.58
N SER A 88 5.58 -7.85 -9.82
CA SER A 88 6.93 -8.14 -10.33
C SER A 88 7.87 -6.94 -10.29
N GLY A 89 7.34 -5.75 -10.04
CA GLY A 89 8.13 -4.54 -9.96
C GLY A 89 7.33 -3.32 -9.52
N ALA A 90 8.05 -2.30 -9.08
CA ALA A 90 7.50 -1.01 -8.73
C ALA A 90 8.47 0.10 -9.15
N ARG A 91 7.95 1.29 -9.43
CA ARG A 91 8.76 2.48 -9.66
C ARG A 91 8.12 3.70 -9.01
N LEU A 92 8.96 4.56 -8.43
CA LEU A 92 8.57 5.86 -7.90
C LEU A 92 8.71 6.91 -9.00
N MET A 93 7.69 7.72 -9.22
CA MET A 93 7.72 8.75 -10.27
C MET A 93 6.85 9.94 -9.89
N VAL A 94 7.04 11.06 -10.59
CA VAL A 94 6.16 12.21 -10.50
C VAL A 94 5.17 12.18 -11.65
N GLU A 95 3.89 12.13 -11.33
CA GLU A 95 2.79 12.10 -12.29
C GLU A 95 1.79 13.20 -11.95
N LYS A 96 1.48 14.07 -12.93
CA LYS A 96 0.54 15.21 -12.76
C LYS A 96 0.85 16.07 -11.52
N GLY A 97 2.13 16.25 -11.20
CA GLY A 97 2.60 17.05 -10.06
C GLY A 97 2.51 16.35 -8.69
N ARG A 98 2.21 15.05 -8.66
CA ARG A 98 2.23 14.22 -7.44
C ARG A 98 3.28 13.13 -7.53
N ILE A 99 3.86 12.79 -6.40
CA ILE A 99 4.72 11.63 -6.18
C ILE A 99 3.81 10.41 -6.12
N SER A 100 3.96 9.50 -7.08
CA SER A 100 3.15 8.30 -7.24
C SER A 100 4.04 7.07 -7.37
N VAL A 101 3.56 5.93 -6.88
CA VAL A 101 4.15 4.62 -7.16
C VAL A 101 3.36 3.98 -8.29
N ARG A 102 4.05 3.40 -9.28
CA ARG A 102 3.43 2.50 -10.26
C ARG A 102 3.90 1.09 -10.03
N VAL A 103 2.99 0.15 -10.25
CA VAL A 103 3.21 -1.28 -10.03
C VAL A 103 3.19 -2.02 -11.36
N LYS A 104 4.07 -3.02 -11.51
CA LYS A 104 4.12 -3.91 -12.66
C LYS A 104 3.54 -5.26 -12.26
N TYR A 105 2.39 -5.60 -12.85
CA TYR A 105 1.76 -6.89 -12.61
C TYR A 105 2.19 -7.89 -13.68
N SER A 106 2.49 -9.10 -13.23
CA SER A 106 2.89 -10.21 -14.08
C SER A 106 2.07 -11.45 -13.76
N LEU A 107 2.01 -12.34 -14.74
CA LEU A 107 1.43 -13.67 -14.61
C LEU A 107 2.56 -14.68 -14.68
N LEU A 108 2.74 -15.47 -13.62
CA LEU A 108 3.78 -16.48 -13.54
C LEU A 108 3.14 -17.87 -13.46
N THR A 109 3.72 -18.85 -14.15
CA THR A 109 3.39 -20.27 -14.03
C THR A 109 4.62 -21.07 -13.66
N VAL A 110 4.43 -22.23 -13.03
CA VAL A 110 5.52 -23.16 -12.70
C VAL A 110 6.03 -23.81 -13.98
N ILE A 111 7.35 -23.90 -14.14
CA ILE A 111 7.98 -24.66 -15.22
C ILE A 111 7.78 -26.14 -14.90
N GLN A 112 7.04 -26.85 -15.75
CA GLN A 112 6.88 -28.30 -15.64
C GLN A 112 8.08 -29.00 -16.30
N PRO A 113 8.46 -30.21 -15.84
CA PRO A 113 9.58 -30.95 -16.43
C PRO A 113 9.40 -31.23 -17.93
N ASP A 114 8.17 -31.22 -18.44
CA ASP A 114 7.86 -31.43 -19.86
C ASP A 114 7.96 -30.14 -20.71
N ASP A 115 8.10 -28.97 -20.08
CA ASP A 115 8.21 -27.67 -20.76
C ASP A 115 9.63 -27.38 -21.30
N GLU A 116 10.62 -28.23 -21.01
CA GLU A 116 12.03 -28.06 -21.44
C GLU A 116 12.31 -28.49 -22.90
N ILE A 117 11.29 -28.91 -23.67
CA ILE A 117 11.49 -29.59 -24.98
C ILE A 117 11.35 -28.66 -26.21
N SER A 118 11.05 -27.36 -26.07
CA SER A 118 10.92 -26.49 -27.25
C SER A 118 12.09 -25.50 -27.37
N GLU A 119 13.03 -25.83 -28.28
CA GLU A 119 14.06 -24.93 -28.84
C GLU A 119 13.46 -23.69 -29.53
#